data_AF-A0A151EMB4-F1
#
_entry.id   AF-A0A151EMB4-F1
#
_cell.length_a   1.000
_cell.length_b   1.000
_cell.length_c   1.000
_cell.angle_alpha   90.00
_cell.angle_beta   90.00
_cell.angle_gamma   90.00
#
_symmetry.space_group_name_H-M   'P 1'
#
loop_
_entity.id
_entity.type
_entity.pdbx_description
1 polymer ?
#
loop_
_entity_poly.entity_id
_entity_poly.type
_entity_poly.pdbx_seq_one_letter_code
_entity_poly.pdbx_strand_id
1 'polypeptide(L)' 'MGKKPRRWKKKGRMRWKHKKKRMRRMKKKKR' A
#
# COMPACT_ATOMS: atom_id res chain seq x y z
N MET A 1 -3.06 -10.04 -4.61
CA MET A 1 -3.22 -8.57 -4.78
C MET A 1 -2.42 -8.11 -6.00
N GLY A 2 -3.00 -8.25 -7.20
CA GLY A 2 -2.39 -7.76 -8.45
C GLY A 2 -2.04 -6.27 -8.33
N LYS A 3 -0.83 -5.90 -8.73
CA LYS A 3 -0.36 -4.51 -8.69
C LYS A 3 -1.02 -3.76 -9.85
N LYS A 4 -1.96 -2.84 -9.58
CA LYS A 4 -2.46 -1.92 -10.62
C LYS A 4 -1.42 -0.82 -10.90
N PRO A 5 -0.90 -0.64 -12.14
CA PRO A 5 0.14 0.33 -12.48
C PRO A 5 -0.22 1.78 -12.09
N ARG A 6 -1.51 2.13 -12.13
CA ARG A 6 -2.07 3.43 -11.67
C ARG A 6 -1.74 3.79 -10.21
N ARG A 7 -1.36 2.81 -9.38
CA ARG A 7 -0.96 3.02 -7.98
C ARG A 7 0.50 3.46 -7.82
N TRP A 8 1.31 3.42 -8.87
CA TRP A 8 2.70 3.91 -8.86
C TRP A 8 2.80 5.41 -9.10
N LYS A 9 1.82 6.01 -9.78
CA LYS A 9 1.71 7.47 -9.95
C LYS A 9 1.51 8.14 -8.57
N LYS A 10 2.47 8.97 -8.16
CA LYS A 10 2.56 9.63 -6.85
C LYS A 10 1.76 10.94 -6.71
N LYS A 11 0.95 11.34 -7.69
CA LYS A 11 0.15 12.58 -7.57
C LYS A 11 -0.98 12.39 -6.55
N GLY A 12 -0.99 13.22 -5.50
CA GLY A 12 -2.03 13.28 -4.45
C GLY A 12 -2.17 12.03 -3.56
N ARG A 13 -1.20 11.10 -3.58
CA ARG A 13 -1.30 9.82 -2.87
C ARG A 13 0.03 9.41 -2.24
N MET A 14 -0.06 8.86 -1.03
CA MET A 14 1.07 8.26 -0.32
C MET A 14 1.75 7.16 -1.15
N ARG A 15 3.09 7.13 -1.13
CA ARG A 15 3.92 6.15 -1.86
C ARG A 15 3.39 4.73 -1.65
N TRP A 16 3.11 4.03 -2.74
CA TRP A 16 2.54 2.67 -2.73
C TRP A 16 3.30 1.69 -1.83
N LYS A 17 4.64 1.75 -1.82
CA LYS A 17 5.51 0.95 -0.95
C LYS A 17 5.13 1.12 0.54
N HIS A 18 4.93 2.37 0.98
CA HIS A 18 4.60 2.69 2.38
C HIS A 18 3.16 2.28 2.71
N LYS A 19 2.21 2.55 1.80
CA LYS A 19 0.81 2.07 1.94
C LYS A 19 0.74 0.55 2.11
N LYS A 20 1.52 -0.20 1.33
CA LYS A 20 1.60 -1.66 1.42
C LYS A 20 2.19 -2.13 2.76
N LYS A 21 3.24 -1.47 3.26
CA LYS A 21 3.86 -1.78 4.58
C LYS A 21 2.87 -1.55 5.72
N ARG A 22 2.13 -0.43 5.72
CA ARG A 22 1.10 -0.12 6.73
C ARG A 22 -0.01 -1.18 6.76
N MET A 23 -0.54 -1.56 5.60
CA MET A 23 -1.58 -2.58 5.52
C MET A 23 -1.11 -3.95 6.06
N ARG A 24 0.15 -4.34 5.77
CA ARG A 24 0.72 -5.59 6.32
C ARG A 24 0.80 -5.56 7.85
N ARG A 25 1.22 -4.44 8.44
CA ARG A 25 1.27 -4.27 9.90
C ARG A 25 -0.12 -4.40 10.53
N MET A 26 -1.14 -3.75 9.95
CA MET A 26 -2.50 -3.86 10.48
C MET A 26 -3.06 -5.27 10.38
N LYS A 27 -2.81 -5.98 9.27
CA LYS A 27 -3.20 -7.40 9.14
C LYS A 27 -2.49 -8.29 10.14
N LYS A 28 -1.20 -8.07 10.41
CA LYS A 28 -0.45 -8.80 11.44
C LYS A 28 -0.99 -8.53 12.85
N LYS A 29 -1.46 -7.31 13.13
CA LYS A 29 -2.07 -6.97 14.43
C LYS A 29 -3.45 -7.62 14.64
N LYS A 30 -4.21 -7.82 13.56
CA LYS A 30 -5.54 -8.46 13.59
C LYS A 30 -5.50 -9.99 13.50
N ARG A 31 -4.34 -10.57 13.18
CA ARG A 31 -4.11 -12.01 13.20
C ARG A 31 -3.55 -12.37 14.57
#